data_AF-A0A6N3AEC4-F1
#
_entry.id   AF-A0A6N3AEC4-F1
#
_cell.length_a   1.000
_cell.length_b   1.000
_cell.length_c   1.000
_cell.angle_alpha   90.00
_cell.angle_beta   90.00
_cell.angle_gamma   90.00
#
_symmetry.space_group_name_H-M   'P 1'
#
loop_
_entity.id
_entity.type
_entity.pdbx_description
1 polymer ?
#
loop_
_entity_poly.entity_id
_entity_poly.type
_entity_poly.pdbx_seq_one_letter_code
_entity_poly.pdbx_strand_id
1 'polypeptide(L)' 'MDIWEKLYEAAKNDYNPHYVTPFIYSNHVVAAIEAEDGQIFTGYCFEATSGVFHLCAERAQHLICSSNLVKRL' A
#
# COMPACT_ATOMS: atom_id res chain seq x y z
N MET A 1 -9.34 -8.47 -18.52
CA MET A 1 -8.49 -7.59 -17.71
C MET A 1 -7.75 -8.48 -16.74
N ASP A 2 -6.42 -8.43 -16.77
CA ASP A 2 -5.57 -9.30 -15.94
C ASP A 2 -5.70 -8.91 -14.46
N ILE A 3 -5.51 -9.85 -13.53
CA ILE A 3 -5.57 -9.54 -12.09
C ILE A 3 -4.50 -8.51 -11.71
N TRP A 4 -3.34 -8.60 -12.36
CA TRP A 4 -2.24 -7.66 -12.17
C TRP A 4 -2.60 -6.24 -12.60
N GLU A 5 -3.37 -6.10 -13.68
CA GLU A 5 -3.82 -4.80 -14.17
C GLU A 5 -4.81 -4.14 -13.20
N LYS A 6 -5.73 -4.93 -12.63
CA LYS A 6 -6.65 -4.45 -11.59
C LYS A 6 -5.93 -4.01 -10.32
N LEU A 7 -4.97 -4.81 -9.85
CA LEU A 7 -4.16 -4.47 -8.68
C LEU A 7 -3.32 -3.21 -8.92
N TYR A 8 -2.75 -3.08 -10.12
CA TYR A 8 -1.99 -1.89 -10.50
C TYR A 8 -2.88 -0.64 -10.54
N GLU A 9 -4.05 -0.70 -11.17
CA GLU A 9 -5.00 0.41 -11.19
C GLU A 9 -5.48 0.79 -9.80
N ALA A 10 -5.74 -0.20 -8.93
CA ALA A 10 -6.12 0.03 -7.55
C ALA A 10 -5.00 0.74 -6.76
N ALA A 11 -3.77 0.23 -6.82
CA ALA A 11 -2.62 0.84 -6.14
C ALA A 11 -2.31 2.26 -6.68
N LYS A 12 -2.46 2.46 -8.00
CA LYS A 12 -2.18 3.74 -8.66
C LYS A 12 -3.07 4.87 -8.15
N ASN A 13 -4.30 4.59 -7.75
CA ASN A 13 -5.20 5.60 -7.20
C ASN A 13 -4.68 6.21 -5.89
N ASP A 14 -3.90 5.44 -5.10
CA ASP A 14 -3.33 5.89 -3.83
C ASP A 14 -1.96 6.57 -4.00
N TYR A 15 -1.39 6.53 -5.22
CA TYR A 15 -0.09 7.12 -5.53
C TYR A 15 -0.21 8.64 -5.61
N ASN A 16 0.32 9.31 -4.59
CA ASN A 16 0.30 10.76 -4.49
C ASN A 16 1.46 11.22 -3.61
N PRO A 17 2.70 11.29 -4.10
CA PRO A 17 3.87 11.63 -3.29
C PRO A 17 3.74 13.04 -2.69
N HIS A 18 3.67 13.15 -1.36
CA HIS A 18 3.55 14.45 -0.68
C HIS A 18 4.04 14.41 0.76
N TYR A 19 4.28 15.60 1.31
CA TYR A 19 4.49 15.79 2.74
C TYR A 19 3.16 15.99 3.45
N VAL A 20 2.84 15.11 4.40
CA VAL A 20 1.70 15.29 5.31
C VAL A 20 2.03 16.38 6.34
N THR A 21 3.28 16.39 6.78
CA THR A 21 3.86 17.41 7.67
C THR A 21 5.32 17.63 7.27
N PRO A 22 6.02 18.66 7.79
CA PRO A 22 7.45 18.87 7.54
C PRO A 22 8.35 17.67 7.92
N PHE A 23 7.83 16.73 8.71
CA PHE A 23 8.58 15.57 9.22
C PHE A 23 8.08 14.24 8.65
N ILE A 24 6.98 14.22 7.89
CA ILE A 24 6.33 13.00 7.40
C ILE A 24 6.10 13.11 5.89
N TYR A 25 6.70 12.17 5.15
CA TYR A 25 6.54 11.99 3.71
C TYR A 25 5.78 10.69 3.45
N SER A 26 4.75 10.72 2.61
CA SER A 26 3.88 9.56 2.40
C SER A 26 3.49 9.39 0.93
N ASN A 27 2.85 8.24 0.64
CA ASN A 27 2.19 7.96 -0.63
C ASN A 27 3.11 7.94 -1.87
N HIS A 28 4.42 7.80 -1.67
CA HIS A 28 5.40 7.70 -2.77
C HIS A 28 5.75 6.25 -3.14
N VAL A 29 5.37 5.28 -2.30
CA VAL A 29 5.32 3.85 -2.62
C VAL A 29 3.93 3.36 -2.27
N VAL A 30 3.33 2.61 -3.19
CA VAL A 30 1.98 2.04 -3.08
C VAL A 30 2.04 0.56 -3.40
N ALA A 31 1.11 -0.20 -2.83
CA ALA A 31 0.98 -1.62 -3.09
C ALA A 31 -0.49 -2.05 -3.00
N ALA A 32 -0.83 -3.11 -3.71
CA ALA A 32 -2.15 -3.73 -3.65
C ALA A 32 -2.03 -5.26 -3.59
N ILE A 33 -2.97 -5.89 -2.87
CA ILE A 33 -3.08 -7.35 -2.72
C ILE A 33 -4.51 -7.79 -2.97
N GLU A 34 -4.64 -8.99 -3.53
CA GLU A 34 -5.91 -9.72 -3.62
C GLU A 34 -5.94 -10.79 -2.51
N ALA A 35 -6.97 -10.75 -1.67
CA ALA A 35 -7.28 -11.80 -0.70
C ALA A 35 -8.02 -12.97 -1.37
N GLU A 36 -8.07 -14.12 -0.71
CA GLU A 36 -8.68 -15.34 -1.26
C GLU A 36 -10.19 -15.19 -1.57
N ASP A 37 -10.87 -14.31 -0.85
CA ASP A 37 -12.27 -13.96 -1.08
C ASP A 37 -12.49 -13.00 -2.27
N GLY A 38 -11.40 -12.60 -2.95
CA GLY A 38 -11.42 -11.69 -4.09
C GLY A 38 -11.48 -10.21 -3.69
N GLN A 39 -11.38 -9.87 -2.40
CA GLN A 39 -11.26 -8.48 -1.96
C GLN A 39 -9.87 -7.94 -2.29
N ILE A 40 -9.82 -6.70 -2.78
CA ILE A 40 -8.58 -5.97 -3.06
C ILE A 40 -8.32 -5.01 -1.90
N PHE A 41 -7.13 -5.12 -1.32
CA PHE A 41 -6.65 -4.21 -0.30
C PHE A 41 -5.50 -3.40 -0.88
N THR A 42 -5.55 -2.09 -0.68
CA THR A 42 -4.47 -1.17 -1.07
C THR A 42 -3.79 -0.61 0.17
N GLY A 43 -2.54 -0.21 0.02
CA GLY A 43 -1.76 0.40 1.07
C GLY A 43 -0.64 1.27 0.51
N TYR A 44 -0.19 2.22 1.31
CA TYR A 44 0.87 3.14 0.92
C TYR A 44 1.85 3.36 2.07
N CYS A 45 3.04 3.84 1.72
CA CYS A 45 4.10 4.05 2.70
C CYS A 45 3.91 5.32 3.55
N PHE A 46 4.43 5.26 4.76
CA PHE A 46 4.66 6.42 5.62
C PHE A 46 6.10 6.44 6.10
N GLU A 47 6.77 7.55 5.88
CA GLU A 47 8.14 7.77 6.32
C GLU A 47 8.21 9.03 7.16
N ALA A 48 8.71 8.88 8.38
CA ALA A 48 9.08 9.99 9.25
C ALA A 48 10.60 10.18 9.25
N THR A 49 11.01 11.43 9.50
CA THR A 49 12.41 11.81 9.60
C THR A 49 13.20 10.92 10.58
N SER A 50 14.47 10.70 10.28
CA SER A 50 15.44 10.00 11.14
C SER A 50 15.05 8.58 11.56
N GLY A 51 14.28 7.86 10.74
CA GLY A 51 13.98 6.45 10.99
C GLY A 51 12.94 6.17 12.08
N VAL A 52 12.32 7.22 12.65
CA VAL A 52 11.43 7.09 13.82
C VAL A 52 10.15 6.32 13.48
N PHE A 53 9.68 6.43 12.23
CA PHE A 53 8.51 5.71 11.74
C PHE A 53 8.67 5.43 10.25
N HIS A 54 8.79 4.16 9.88
CA HIS A 54 8.85 3.69 8.50
C HIS A 54 7.88 2.53 8.36
N LEU A 55 6.73 2.79 7.74
CA LEU A 55 5.74 1.79 7.43
C LEU A 55 5.74 1.58 5.92
N CYS A 56 6.22 0.42 5.48
CA CYS A 56 6.21 0.06 4.08
C CYS A 56 4.78 -0.22 3.58
N ALA A 57 4.53 0.08 2.31
CA ALA A 57 3.21 -0.08 1.68
C ALA A 57 2.68 -1.53 1.81
N GLU A 58 3.56 -2.52 1.70
CA GLU A 58 3.19 -3.93 1.80
C GLU A 58 2.74 -4.34 3.20
N ARG A 59 3.27 -3.69 4.24
CA ARG A 59 2.83 -3.93 5.63
C ARG A 59 1.53 -3.20 5.91
N ALA A 60 1.35 -2.00 5.36
CA ALA A 60 0.13 -1.23 5.53
C ALA A 60 -1.10 -1.98 5.01
N GLN A 61 -1.04 -2.51 3.78
CA GLN A 61 -2.14 -3.31 3.23
C GLN A 61 -2.35 -4.63 3.99
N HIS A 62 -1.27 -5.26 4.46
CA HIS A 62 -1.37 -6.53 5.18
C HIS A 62 -1.94 -6.38 6.58
N LEU A 63 -1.78 -5.21 7.21
CA LEU A 63 -2.45 -4.89 8.48
C LEU A 63 -3.98 -4.77 8.33
N ILE A 64 -4.44 -4.34 7.15
CA ILE A 64 -5.87 -4.20 6.83
C ILE A 64 -6.45 -5.56 6.41
N CYS A 65 -5.65 -6.39 5.75
CA CYS A 65 -6.02 -7.70 5.26
C CYS A 65 -6.03 -8.75 6.39
N SER A 66 -7.20 -9.33 6.69
CA SER A 66 -7.33 -10.39 7.70
C SER A 66 -6.89 -11.78 7.21
N SER A 67 -6.57 -11.95 5.93
CA SER A 67 -6.23 -13.26 5.35
C SER A 67 -4.71 -13.50 5.27
N ASN A 68 -4.30 -14.73 5.57
CA ASN A 68 -2.91 -15.18 5.46
C ASN A 68 -2.52 -15.63 4.03
N LEU A 69 -3.52 -15.87 3.17
CA LEU A 69 -3.36 -16.20 1.75
C LEU A 69 -3.63 -14.96 0.90
N VAL A 70 -2.58 -14.45 0.24
CA VAL A 70 -2.63 -13.20 -0.56
C VAL A 70 -1.76 -13.30 -1.82
N LYS A 71 -2.26 -12.79 -2.95
CA LYS A 71 -1.44 -12.51 -4.14
C LYS A 71 -0.92 -11.07 -4.07
N ARG A 72 0.35 -10.84 -4.44
CA ARG A 72 1.06 -9.56 -4.23
C ARG A 72 1.65 -9.05 -5.54
N LEU A 73 1.41 -7.77 -5.86
CA LEU A 73 2.00 -7.01 -6.98
C LEU A 73 3.09 -6.07 -6.46
#